data_AF-A0A1H8J8K3-F1
#
_entry.id   AF-A0A1H8J8K3-F1
#
_cell.length_a   1.000
_cell.length_b   1.000
_cell.length_c   1.000
_cell.angle_alpha   90.00
_cell.angle_beta   90.00
_cell.angle_gamma   90.00
#
_symmetry.space_group_name_H-M   'P 1'
#
loop_
_entity.id
_entity.type
_entity.pdbx_description
1 polymer ?
#
loop_
_entity_poly.entity_id
_entity_poly.type
_entity_poly.pdbx_seq_one_letter_code
_entity_poly.pdbx_strand_id
1 'polypeptide(L)'
;MQATTMKHFRRRALALLAAACLPWAALAGVPEDVAKLQQQWEQIRYKTPADAQEPQYERLLGEARASAAQHPGSADLLIWQAIIESTYAGARGGLGALSNAKNARQALEQALAIDPDALAGSAYTSLGSLYYQVPGWPIGFGDDKKALELLKKGLAVNPDGIDPNFFYGDYLFRKGDYAEAGRALNKALQAPPRPGRKVADEGRRAEIQQLLDKIAAKRK
;
A
#
# COMPACT_ATOMS: atom_id res chain seq x y z
N MET A 1 -42.28 -32.63 72.04
CA MET A 1 -40.82 -32.40 71.89
C MET A 1 -40.57 -32.13 70.41
N GLN A 2 -40.52 -30.85 70.05
CA GLN A 2 -39.34 -30.12 69.55
C GLN A 2 -38.94 -30.54 68.12
N ALA A 3 -39.26 -29.73 67.11
CA ALA A 3 -38.41 -28.67 66.51
C ALA A 3 -37.35 -29.31 65.57
N THR A 4 -37.03 -28.87 64.34
CA THR A 4 -36.87 -27.52 63.80
C THR A 4 -36.80 -27.60 62.27
N THR A 5 -37.28 -26.53 61.64
CA THR A 5 -37.15 -26.07 60.25
C THR A 5 -35.75 -26.20 59.63
N MET A 6 -35.67 -26.52 58.32
CA MET A 6 -34.68 -25.87 57.44
C MET A 6 -35.14 -25.85 55.97
N LYS A 7 -35.43 -24.64 55.49
CA LYS A 7 -35.69 -24.32 54.08
C LYS A 7 -34.35 -24.23 53.35
N HIS A 8 -34.13 -25.05 52.32
CA HIS A 8 -33.01 -24.85 51.40
C HIS A 8 -33.46 -24.11 50.15
N PHE A 9 -33.14 -22.81 50.13
CA PHE A 9 -33.29 -21.92 49.00
C PHE A 9 -32.20 -22.25 47.96
N ARG A 10 -32.51 -23.10 46.97
CA ARG A 10 -31.62 -23.32 45.82
C ARG A 10 -31.77 -22.15 44.84
N ARG A 11 -30.83 -21.21 44.93
CA ARG A 11 -30.63 -20.10 43.99
C ARG A 11 -30.51 -20.67 42.56
N ARG A 12 -31.43 -20.28 41.67
CA ARG A 12 -31.29 -20.47 40.22
C ARG A 12 -30.19 -19.53 39.73
N ALA A 13 -29.03 -20.07 39.36
CA ALA A 13 -28.01 -19.32 38.65
C ALA A 13 -28.46 -19.23 37.18
N LEU A 14 -28.88 -18.03 36.75
CA LEU A 14 -29.11 -17.71 35.35
C LEU A 14 -27.73 -17.52 34.70
N ALA A 15 -27.29 -18.48 33.90
CA ALA A 15 -26.11 -18.31 33.06
C ALA A 15 -26.49 -17.40 31.87
N LEU A 16 -26.10 -16.13 31.95
CA LEU A 16 -26.14 -15.20 30.82
C LEU A 16 -25.03 -15.59 29.84
N LEU A 17 -25.35 -16.40 28.83
CA LEU A 17 -24.57 -16.50 27.61
C LEU A 17 -24.69 -15.18 26.85
N ALA A 18 -23.79 -14.24 27.14
CA ALA A 18 -23.56 -13.10 26.27
C ALA A 18 -22.84 -13.63 25.01
N ALA A 19 -23.61 -13.93 23.96
CA ALA A 19 -23.08 -14.16 22.64
C ALA A 19 -22.41 -12.86 22.18
N ALA A 20 -21.09 -12.82 22.23
CA ALA A 20 -20.30 -11.77 21.60
C ALA A 20 -20.48 -11.89 20.08
N CYS A 21 -21.49 -11.21 19.54
CA CYS A 21 -21.56 -10.94 18.11
C CYS A 21 -20.38 -10.03 17.76
N LEU A 22 -19.27 -10.63 17.35
CA LEU A 22 -18.19 -9.89 16.70
C LEU A 22 -18.77 -9.20 15.45
N PRO A 23 -18.38 -7.94 15.15
CA PRO A 23 -18.97 -7.15 14.08
C PRO A 23 -18.46 -7.64 12.72
N TRP A 24 -19.04 -8.72 12.22
CA TRP A 24 -18.70 -9.26 10.89
C TRP A 24 -19.15 -8.33 9.75
N ALA A 25 -20.06 -7.38 10.02
CA ALA A 25 -20.59 -6.46 9.04
C ALA A 25 -19.59 -5.37 8.57
N ALA A 26 -18.57 -5.04 9.37
CA ALA A 26 -17.64 -3.95 9.06
C ALA A 26 -16.62 -4.29 7.95
N LEU A 27 -16.38 -5.58 7.68
CA LEU A 27 -15.41 -6.05 6.69
C LEU A 27 -16.00 -6.24 5.29
N ALA A 28 -17.33 -6.26 5.15
CA ALA A 28 -17.97 -6.60 3.88
C ALA A 28 -17.72 -5.58 2.76
N GLY A 29 -17.46 -4.30 3.10
CA GLY A 29 -17.21 -3.24 2.11
C GLY A 29 -15.73 -3.03 1.74
N VAL A 30 -14.79 -3.46 2.59
CA VAL A 30 -13.36 -3.14 2.42
C VAL A 30 -12.79 -3.72 1.11
N PRO A 31 -13.00 -5.01 0.76
CA PRO A 31 -12.48 -5.55 -0.50
C PRO A 31 -13.06 -4.87 -1.74
N GLU A 32 -14.34 -4.47 -1.69
CA GLU A 32 -15.01 -3.77 -2.80
C GLU A 32 -14.44 -2.37 -2.99
N ASP A 33 -14.26 -1.61 -1.91
CA ASP A 33 -13.66 -0.28 -1.93
C ASP A 33 -12.21 -0.34 -2.43
N VAL A 34 -11.43 -1.30 -1.94
CA VAL A 34 -10.06 -1.54 -2.44
C VAL A 34 -10.07 -1.83 -3.94
N ALA A 35 -10.99 -2.66 -4.43
CA ALA A 35 -11.10 -2.96 -5.85
C ALA A 35 -11.47 -1.73 -6.69
N LYS A 36 -12.39 -0.88 -6.22
CA LYS A 36 -12.76 0.38 -6.88
C LYS A 36 -11.57 1.34 -6.98
N LEU A 37 -10.87 1.55 -5.85
CA LEU A 37 -9.68 2.41 -5.80
C LEU A 37 -8.58 1.91 -6.75
N GLN A 38 -8.36 0.59 -6.79
CA GLN A 38 -7.42 -0.05 -7.71
C GLN A 38 -7.74 0.23 -9.17
N GLN A 39 -9.00 0.01 -9.55
CA GLN A 39 -9.47 0.18 -10.93
C GLN A 39 -9.38 1.64 -11.36
N GLN A 40 -9.84 2.58 -10.53
CA GLN A 40 -9.76 4.00 -10.86
C GLN A 40 -8.30 4.47 -10.94
N TRP A 41 -7.44 4.05 -10.00
CA TRP A 41 -6.02 4.39 -10.02
C TRP A 41 -5.33 3.91 -11.30
N GLU A 42 -5.56 2.66 -11.74
CA GLU A 42 -4.90 2.14 -12.94
C GLU A 42 -5.39 2.80 -14.23
N GLN A 43 -6.68 3.21 -14.29
CA GLN A 43 -7.18 4.01 -15.41
C GLN A 43 -6.50 5.38 -15.45
N ILE A 44 -6.43 6.08 -14.32
CA ILE A 44 -5.79 7.40 -14.26
C ILE A 44 -4.30 7.28 -14.59
N ARG A 45 -3.60 6.28 -14.02
CA ARG A 45 -2.15 6.12 -14.19
C ARG A 45 -1.75 5.77 -15.62
N TYR A 46 -2.48 4.86 -16.25
CA TYR A 46 -2.01 4.20 -17.48
C TYR A 46 -2.85 4.50 -18.72
N LYS A 47 -4.06 5.06 -18.58
CA LYS A 47 -4.96 5.34 -19.72
C LYS A 47 -5.31 6.82 -19.88
N THR A 48 -5.19 7.61 -18.81
CA THR A 48 -5.42 9.06 -18.87
C THR A 48 -4.17 9.83 -19.31
N PRO A 49 -4.28 10.78 -20.26
CA PRO A 49 -3.19 11.69 -20.63
C PRO A 49 -2.63 12.47 -19.42
N ALA A 50 -1.32 12.69 -19.37
CA ALA A 50 -0.63 13.23 -18.19
C ALA A 50 -1.19 14.58 -17.71
N ASP A 51 -1.54 15.48 -18.64
CA ASP A 51 -2.13 16.80 -18.37
C ASP A 51 -3.55 16.73 -17.80
N ALA A 52 -4.25 15.60 -17.94
CA ALA A 52 -5.57 15.35 -17.39
C ALA A 52 -5.56 14.51 -16.10
N GLN A 53 -4.39 14.06 -15.62
CA GLN A 53 -4.29 13.17 -14.46
C GLN A 53 -4.49 13.88 -13.12
N GLU A 54 -3.91 15.06 -12.93
CA GLU A 54 -3.91 15.77 -11.64
C GLU A 54 -5.32 15.93 -11.01
N PRO A 55 -6.32 16.51 -11.70
CA PRO A 55 -7.65 16.67 -11.11
C PRO A 55 -8.38 15.34 -10.86
N GLN A 56 -8.04 14.28 -11.59
CA GLN A 56 -8.63 12.96 -11.37
C GLN A 56 -8.05 12.28 -10.13
N TYR A 57 -6.73 12.41 -9.92
CA TYR A 57 -6.10 11.93 -8.68
C TYR A 57 -6.58 12.70 -7.46
N GLU A 58 -6.83 14.01 -7.57
CA GLU A 58 -7.39 14.78 -6.46
C GLU A 58 -8.75 14.24 -6.01
N ARG A 59 -9.64 13.95 -6.97
CA ARG A 59 -10.94 13.31 -6.68
C ARG A 59 -10.76 11.92 -6.05
N LEU A 60 -9.93 11.08 -6.68
CA LEU A 60 -9.67 9.72 -6.21
C LEU A 60 -9.07 9.71 -4.79
N LEU A 61 -8.21 10.67 -4.46
CA LEU A 61 -7.66 10.82 -3.11
C LEU A 61 -8.75 11.19 -2.09
N GLY A 62 -9.74 11.99 -2.48
CA GLY A 62 -10.91 12.26 -1.66
C GLY A 62 -11.70 10.99 -1.35
N GLU A 63 -11.95 10.16 -2.37
CA GLU A 63 -12.62 8.86 -2.23
C GLU A 63 -11.83 7.91 -1.31
N ALA A 64 -10.51 7.78 -1.53
CA ALA A 64 -9.67 6.91 -0.72
C ALA A 64 -9.63 7.31 0.77
N ARG A 65 -9.55 8.61 1.06
CA ARG A 65 -9.60 9.13 2.43
C ARG A 65 -10.96 8.88 3.08
N ALA A 66 -12.05 9.02 2.33
CA ALA A 66 -13.39 8.73 2.84
C ALA A 66 -13.55 7.24 3.19
N SER A 67 -13.13 6.33 2.32
CA SER A 67 -13.15 4.89 2.61
C SER A 67 -12.27 4.53 3.81
N ALA A 68 -11.04 5.06 3.89
CA ALA A 68 -10.16 4.81 5.04
C ALA A 68 -10.77 5.32 6.36
N ALA A 69 -11.43 6.48 6.35
CA ALA A 69 -12.11 7.04 7.52
C ALA A 69 -13.33 6.22 7.96
N GLN A 70 -14.05 5.59 7.02
CA GLN A 70 -15.15 4.68 7.32
C GLN A 70 -14.67 3.34 7.89
N HIS A 71 -13.40 2.98 7.64
CA HIS A 71 -12.79 1.70 8.03
C HIS A 71 -11.44 1.90 8.75
N PRO A 72 -11.42 2.51 9.96
CA PRO A 72 -10.20 2.97 10.62
C PRO A 72 -9.20 1.85 11.02
N GLY A 73 -9.57 0.58 10.87
CA GLY A 73 -8.69 -0.58 11.11
C GLY A 73 -8.26 -1.31 9.84
N SER A 74 -8.50 -0.75 8.65
CA SER A 74 -8.14 -1.38 7.38
C SER A 74 -6.75 -0.97 6.91
N ALA A 75 -5.76 -1.86 7.06
CA ALA A 75 -4.43 -1.68 6.49
C ALA A 75 -4.50 -1.52 4.95
N ASP A 76 -5.33 -2.33 4.28
CA ASP A 76 -5.49 -2.29 2.83
C ASP A 76 -5.93 -0.91 2.32
N LEU A 77 -6.93 -0.29 2.97
CA LEU A 77 -7.41 1.04 2.57
C LEU A 77 -6.40 2.14 2.86
N LEU A 78 -5.66 2.05 3.98
CA LEU A 78 -4.55 2.97 4.26
C LEU A 78 -3.42 2.84 3.24
N ILE A 79 -3.09 1.62 2.81
CA ILE A 79 -2.10 1.38 1.75
C ILE A 79 -2.56 2.00 0.43
N TRP A 80 -3.82 1.78 0.02
CA TRP A 80 -4.34 2.37 -1.21
C TRP A 80 -4.44 3.88 -1.16
N GLN A 81 -4.87 4.46 -0.03
CA GLN A 81 -4.81 5.90 0.19
C GLN A 81 -3.40 6.42 -0.04
N ALA A 82 -2.38 5.79 0.55
CA ALA A 82 -1.00 6.24 0.43
C ALA A 82 -0.43 6.07 -0.99
N ILE A 83 -0.78 4.99 -1.71
CA ILE A 83 -0.40 4.79 -3.11
C ILE A 83 -0.99 5.90 -3.98
N ILE A 84 -2.27 6.22 -3.80
CA ILE A 84 -2.94 7.30 -4.55
C ILE A 84 -2.31 8.65 -4.19
N GLU A 85 -2.07 8.91 -2.91
CA GLU A 85 -1.53 10.17 -2.42
C GLU A 85 -0.09 10.41 -2.90
N SER A 86 0.74 9.37 -2.92
CA SER A 86 2.11 9.42 -3.47
C SER A 86 2.13 9.56 -5.00
N THR A 87 1.20 8.91 -5.71
CA THR A 87 1.06 9.07 -7.16
C THR A 87 0.60 10.50 -7.51
N TYR A 88 -0.37 11.02 -6.76
CA TYR A 88 -0.85 12.40 -6.91
C TYR A 88 0.25 13.43 -6.65
N ALA A 89 1.07 13.21 -5.61
CA ALA A 89 2.24 14.05 -5.35
C ALA A 89 3.18 14.14 -6.57
N GLY A 90 3.46 13.01 -7.21
CA GLY A 90 4.28 12.95 -8.41
C GLY A 90 3.66 13.67 -9.61
N ALA A 91 2.34 13.57 -9.80
CA ALA A 91 1.63 14.23 -10.90
C ALA A 91 1.55 15.76 -10.72
N ARG A 92 1.27 16.23 -9.50
CA ARG A 92 1.10 17.65 -9.17
C ARG A 92 2.43 18.42 -9.10
N GLY A 93 3.46 17.79 -8.53
CA GLY A 93 4.73 18.47 -8.23
C GLY A 93 4.59 19.64 -7.24
N GLY A 94 5.61 20.48 -7.17
CA GLY A 94 5.63 21.69 -6.33
C GLY A 94 5.52 21.43 -4.82
N LEU A 95 5.16 22.47 -4.05
CA LEU A 95 5.07 22.40 -2.59
C LEU A 95 3.97 21.44 -2.10
N GLY A 96 2.89 21.26 -2.86
CA GLY A 96 1.80 20.34 -2.55
C GLY A 96 2.24 18.87 -2.57
N ALA A 97 3.21 18.52 -3.42
CA ALA A 97 3.72 17.15 -3.52
C ALA A 97 4.36 16.66 -2.22
N LEU A 98 5.13 17.51 -1.54
CA LEU A 98 5.80 17.11 -0.30
C LEU A 98 4.80 16.85 0.84
N SER A 99 3.73 17.66 0.92
CA SER A 99 2.67 17.45 1.92
C SER A 99 1.98 16.10 1.71
N ASN A 100 1.59 15.80 0.47
CA ASN A 100 1.01 14.51 0.10
C ASN A 100 1.97 13.35 0.40
N ALA A 101 3.27 13.48 0.08
CA ALA A 101 4.25 12.44 0.38
C ALA A 101 4.38 12.18 1.90
N LYS A 102 4.28 13.21 2.75
CA LYS A 102 4.28 13.06 4.22
C LYS A 102 3.04 12.36 4.73
N ASN A 103 1.87 12.69 4.19
CA ASN A 103 0.61 12.00 4.53
C ASN A 103 0.64 10.53 4.09
N ALA A 104 1.12 10.25 2.87
CA ALA A 104 1.29 8.89 2.38
C ALA A 104 2.22 8.08 3.30
N ARG A 105 3.34 8.67 3.75
CA ARG A 105 4.24 8.06 4.73
C ARG A 105 3.50 7.69 6.01
N GLN A 106 2.73 8.61 6.59
CA GLN A 106 1.97 8.37 7.83
C GLN A 106 0.93 7.26 7.66
N ALA A 107 0.19 7.25 6.55
CA ALA A 107 -0.78 6.20 6.27
C ALA A 107 -0.13 4.81 6.12
N LEU A 108 1.04 4.73 5.47
CA LEU A 108 1.80 3.47 5.36
C LEU A 108 2.36 3.01 6.70
N GLU A 109 2.87 3.93 7.52
CA GLU A 109 3.35 3.61 8.88
C GLU A 109 2.20 3.08 9.76
N GLN A 110 0.99 3.65 9.64
CA GLN A 110 -0.20 3.13 10.30
C GLN A 110 -0.63 1.76 9.76
N ALA A 111 -0.62 1.57 8.44
CA ALA A 111 -0.94 0.29 7.84
C ALA A 111 0.01 -0.82 8.32
N LEU A 112 1.32 -0.55 8.37
CA LEU A 112 2.32 -1.48 8.91
C LEU A 112 2.10 -1.82 10.39
N ALA A 113 1.54 -0.90 11.17
CA ALA A 113 1.21 -1.14 12.57
C ALA A 113 -0.05 -2.01 12.74
N ILE A 114 -0.96 -1.99 11.76
CA ILE A 114 -2.19 -2.80 11.75
C ILE A 114 -1.90 -4.20 11.22
N ASP A 115 -1.33 -4.29 10.01
CA ASP A 115 -0.98 -5.54 9.35
C ASP A 115 0.22 -5.31 8.40
N PRO A 116 1.43 -5.75 8.78
CA PRO A 116 2.63 -5.56 7.97
C PRO A 116 2.64 -6.38 6.67
N ASP A 117 1.85 -7.47 6.60
CA ASP A 117 1.81 -8.37 5.46
C ASP A 117 0.63 -8.06 4.52
N ALA A 118 -0.24 -7.12 4.90
CA ALA A 118 -1.36 -6.63 4.12
C ALA A 118 -0.97 -6.34 2.66
N LEU A 119 -1.82 -6.78 1.73
CA LEU A 119 -1.59 -6.68 0.29
C LEU A 119 -0.20 -7.17 -0.13
N ALA A 120 0.25 -8.30 0.43
CA ALA A 120 1.54 -8.91 0.17
C ALA A 120 2.72 -7.95 0.44
N GLY A 121 2.68 -7.25 1.58
CA GLY A 121 3.74 -6.35 2.02
C GLY A 121 3.85 -5.06 1.23
N SER A 122 2.78 -4.66 0.52
CA SER A 122 2.77 -3.45 -0.33
C SER A 122 3.15 -2.18 0.46
N ALA A 123 2.83 -2.13 1.75
CA ALA A 123 3.20 -1.00 2.59
C ALA A 123 4.73 -0.80 2.66
N TYR A 124 5.51 -1.88 2.78
CA TYR A 124 6.96 -1.82 2.77
C TYR A 124 7.51 -1.30 1.43
N THR A 125 7.00 -1.81 0.32
CA THR A 125 7.42 -1.39 -1.03
C THR A 125 7.12 0.10 -1.27
N SER A 126 5.89 0.54 -0.98
CA SER A 126 5.49 1.94 -1.17
C SER A 126 6.26 2.89 -0.26
N LEU A 127 6.46 2.50 1.01
CA LEU A 127 7.21 3.32 1.96
C LEU A 127 8.69 3.42 1.56
N GLY A 128 9.29 2.30 1.16
CA GLY A 128 10.64 2.26 0.61
C GLY A 128 10.79 3.17 -0.62
N SER A 129 9.80 3.16 -1.52
CA SER A 129 9.75 4.06 -2.69
C SER A 129 9.76 5.53 -2.30
N LEU A 130 8.93 5.93 -1.35
CA LEU A 130 8.90 7.31 -0.87
C LEU A 130 10.27 7.75 -0.32
N TYR A 131 10.93 6.88 0.46
CA TYR A 131 12.21 7.22 1.08
C TYR A 131 13.34 7.48 0.07
N TYR A 132 13.36 6.86 -1.10
CA TYR A 132 14.40 7.15 -2.10
C TYR A 132 13.97 8.21 -3.15
N GLN A 133 12.68 8.52 -3.26
CA GLN A 133 12.16 9.47 -4.25
C GLN A 133 11.95 10.88 -3.69
N VAL A 134 11.69 11.03 -2.39
CA VAL A 134 11.50 12.32 -1.74
C VAL A 134 12.86 12.93 -1.36
N PRO A 135 13.04 14.27 -1.43
CA PRO A 135 14.26 14.92 -0.94
C PRO A 135 14.55 14.61 0.53
N GLY A 136 15.84 14.56 0.89
CA GLY A 136 16.28 14.41 2.28
C GLY A 136 16.07 15.68 3.13
N TRP A 137 16.54 15.61 4.37
CA TRP A 137 16.57 16.75 5.29
C TRP A 137 17.39 17.93 4.71
N PRO A 138 16.99 19.20 4.91
CA PRO A 138 15.87 19.69 5.73
C PRO A 138 14.53 19.80 5.01
N ILE A 139 14.48 19.52 3.70
CA ILE A 139 13.28 19.77 2.89
C ILE A 139 12.26 18.65 3.08
N GLY A 140 12.70 17.39 2.98
CA GLY A 140 11.83 16.23 3.09
C GLY A 140 12.37 15.21 4.08
N PHE A 141 12.01 13.95 3.84
CA PHE A 141 12.31 12.83 4.72
C PHE A 141 13.05 11.69 4.02
N GLY A 142 13.53 11.92 2.79
CA GLY A 142 14.26 10.92 2.03
C GLY A 142 15.45 10.37 2.82
N ASP A 143 15.62 9.05 2.76
CA ASP A 143 16.68 8.30 3.43
C ASP A 143 16.93 7.00 2.67
N ASP A 144 18.06 6.91 2.00
CA ASP A 144 18.41 5.76 1.16
C ASP A 144 18.64 4.46 1.92
N LYS A 145 19.09 4.55 3.18
CA LYS A 145 19.31 3.37 4.02
C LYS A 145 17.96 2.79 4.42
N LYS A 146 17.05 3.67 4.86
CA LYS A 146 15.68 3.27 5.20
C LYS A 146 14.91 2.77 3.98
N ALA A 147 15.10 3.41 2.82
CA ALA A 147 14.54 2.93 1.56
C ALA A 147 14.95 1.48 1.26
N LEU A 148 16.26 1.20 1.30
CA LEU A 148 16.79 -0.14 1.02
C LEU A 148 16.28 -1.19 2.01
N GLU A 149 16.24 -0.86 3.30
CA GLU A 149 15.71 -1.75 4.33
C GLU A 149 14.26 -2.14 4.03
N LEU A 150 13.41 -1.15 3.75
CA LEU A 150 11.99 -1.37 3.49
C LEU A 150 11.75 -2.11 2.16
N LEU A 151 12.49 -1.78 1.09
CA LEU A 151 12.39 -2.50 -0.18
C LEU A 151 12.76 -3.98 -0.01
N LYS A 152 13.80 -4.29 0.78
CA LYS A 152 14.16 -5.67 1.10
C LYS A 152 13.10 -6.39 1.92
N LYS A 153 12.42 -5.72 2.85
CA LYS A 153 11.27 -6.30 3.57
C LYS A 153 10.12 -6.60 2.62
N GLY A 154 9.78 -5.68 1.72
CA GLY A 154 8.74 -5.91 0.70
C GLY A 154 9.07 -7.09 -0.22
N LEU A 155 10.34 -7.23 -0.64
CA LEU A 155 10.80 -8.40 -1.39
C LEU A 155 10.77 -9.70 -0.59
N ALA A 156 11.03 -9.67 0.72
CA ALA A 156 10.95 -10.85 1.56
C ALA A 156 9.50 -11.37 1.67
N VAL A 157 8.53 -10.47 1.74
CA VAL A 157 7.09 -10.81 1.78
C VAL A 157 6.58 -11.25 0.40
N ASN A 158 6.99 -10.56 -0.67
CA ASN A 158 6.53 -10.82 -2.03
C ASN A 158 7.71 -10.92 -3.03
N PRO A 159 8.47 -12.03 -3.01
CA PRO A 159 9.73 -12.15 -3.74
C PRO A 159 9.57 -12.13 -5.26
N ASP A 160 8.41 -12.55 -5.77
CA ASP A 160 8.13 -12.68 -7.21
C ASP A 160 7.11 -11.65 -7.70
N GLY A 161 6.75 -10.68 -6.85
CA GLY A 161 5.81 -9.61 -7.18
C GLY A 161 6.40 -8.59 -8.16
N ILE A 162 5.55 -8.08 -9.06
CA ILE A 162 5.96 -7.11 -10.08
C ILE A 162 6.41 -5.77 -9.46
N ASP A 163 5.63 -5.23 -8.52
CA ASP A 163 5.91 -3.94 -7.88
C ASP A 163 7.16 -3.98 -6.96
N PRO A 164 7.32 -4.91 -6.00
CA PRO A 164 8.52 -4.94 -5.15
C PRO A 164 9.82 -5.09 -5.96
N ASN A 165 9.83 -5.94 -6.99
CA ASN A 165 10.99 -6.08 -7.88
C ASN A 165 11.23 -4.84 -8.75
N PHE A 166 10.16 -4.20 -9.25
CA PHE A 166 10.28 -2.94 -10.00
C PHE A 166 10.89 -1.82 -9.15
N PHE A 167 10.32 -1.56 -7.96
CA PHE A 167 10.79 -0.46 -7.10
C PHE A 167 12.20 -0.72 -6.54
N TYR A 168 12.57 -1.99 -6.30
CA TYR A 168 13.95 -2.33 -5.98
C TYR A 168 14.90 -2.08 -7.17
N GLY A 169 14.48 -2.44 -8.38
CA GLY A 169 15.21 -2.13 -9.61
C GLY A 169 15.38 -0.64 -9.86
N ASP A 170 14.32 0.16 -9.66
CA ASP A 170 14.37 1.63 -9.78
C ASP A 170 15.29 2.26 -8.72
N TYR A 171 15.25 1.78 -7.48
CA TYR A 171 16.21 2.19 -6.45
C TYR A 171 17.66 1.94 -6.90
N LEU A 172 17.97 0.71 -7.34
CA LEU A 172 19.32 0.34 -7.77
C LEU A 172 19.78 1.16 -8.98
N PHE A 173 18.89 1.39 -9.94
CA PHE A 173 19.15 2.24 -11.10
C PHE A 173 19.56 3.65 -10.67
N ARG A 174 18.82 4.25 -9.73
CA ARG A 174 19.12 5.59 -9.19
C ARG A 174 20.41 5.64 -8.38
N LYS A 175 20.85 4.51 -7.81
CA LYS A 175 22.17 4.37 -7.16
C LYS A 175 23.31 4.08 -8.12
N GLY A 176 23.01 3.89 -9.42
CA GLY A 176 24.01 3.59 -10.44
C GLY A 176 24.42 2.12 -10.49
N ASP A 177 23.80 1.24 -9.69
CA ASP A 177 24.00 -0.21 -9.81
C ASP A 177 23.13 -0.75 -10.94
N TYR A 178 23.52 -0.42 -12.17
CA TYR A 178 22.79 -0.82 -13.35
C TYR A 178 22.74 -2.33 -13.52
N ALA A 179 23.77 -3.05 -13.06
CA ALA A 179 23.89 -4.50 -13.16
C ALA A 179 22.78 -5.20 -12.38
N GLU A 180 22.66 -4.90 -11.08
CA GLU A 180 21.62 -5.45 -10.22
C GLU A 180 20.24 -4.90 -10.59
N ALA A 181 20.14 -3.62 -10.95
CA ALA A 181 18.87 -3.03 -11.41
C ALA A 181 18.27 -3.83 -12.56
N GLY A 182 19.09 -4.19 -13.56
CA GLY A 182 18.63 -5.01 -14.69
C GLY A 182 18.18 -6.42 -14.28
N ARG A 183 18.83 -7.04 -13.29
CA ARG A 183 18.40 -8.34 -12.75
C ARG A 183 17.04 -8.25 -12.07
N ALA A 184 16.88 -7.29 -11.16
CA ALA A 184 15.62 -7.05 -10.46
C ALA A 184 14.47 -6.74 -11.42
N LEU A 185 14.71 -5.90 -12.44
CA LEU A 185 13.70 -5.54 -13.44
C LEU A 185 13.31 -6.71 -14.35
N ASN A 186 14.27 -7.53 -14.78
CA ASN A 186 13.95 -8.76 -15.52
C ASN A 186 13.14 -9.74 -14.67
N LYS A 187 13.41 -9.82 -13.36
CA LYS A 187 12.58 -10.59 -12.44
C LYS A 187 11.17 -10.02 -12.36
N ALA A 188 11.00 -8.69 -12.29
CA ALA A 188 9.69 -8.05 -12.33
C ALA A 188 8.91 -8.37 -13.62
N LEU A 189 9.56 -8.49 -14.78
CA LEU A 189 8.91 -8.93 -16.03
C LEU A 189 8.43 -10.39 -15.99
N GLN A 190 8.98 -11.23 -15.13
CA GLN A 190 8.55 -12.63 -15.00
C GLN A 190 7.45 -12.82 -13.95
N ALA A 191 7.07 -11.76 -13.23
CA ALA A 191 6.03 -11.82 -12.21
C ALA A 191 4.70 -12.34 -12.79
N PRO A 192 3.96 -13.18 -12.05
CA PRO A 192 2.66 -13.67 -12.48
C PRO A 192 1.64 -12.53 -12.64
N PRO A 193 0.65 -12.66 -13.54
CA PRO A 193 -0.41 -11.67 -13.67
C PRO A 193 -1.25 -11.63 -12.40
N ARG A 194 -1.61 -10.42 -11.95
CA ARG A 194 -2.48 -10.20 -10.80
C ARG A 194 -3.96 -10.26 -11.23
N PRO A 195 -4.80 -11.09 -10.58
CA PRO A 195 -6.22 -11.17 -10.90
C PRO A 195 -6.90 -9.80 -10.90
N GLY A 196 -7.63 -9.47 -11.95
CA GLY A 196 -8.36 -8.19 -12.06
C GLY A 196 -7.49 -6.95 -12.25
N ARG A 197 -6.17 -7.08 -12.46
CA ARG A 197 -5.20 -5.96 -12.52
C ARG A 197 -4.43 -5.88 -13.84
N LYS A 198 -5.08 -6.29 -14.94
CA LYS A 198 -4.46 -6.36 -16.27
C LYS A 198 -3.92 -5.00 -16.74
N VAL A 199 -4.66 -3.91 -16.51
CA VAL A 199 -4.22 -2.56 -16.92
C VAL A 199 -3.00 -2.12 -16.12
N ALA A 200 -3.01 -2.31 -14.80
CA ALA A 200 -1.85 -2.02 -13.97
C ALA A 200 -0.61 -2.85 -14.36
N ASP A 201 -0.78 -4.15 -14.64
CA ASP A 201 0.33 -5.03 -15.00
C ASP A 201 0.93 -4.69 -16.36
N GLU A 202 0.11 -4.40 -17.37
CA GLU A 202 0.59 -3.92 -18.68
C GLU A 202 1.34 -2.60 -18.56
N GLY A 203 0.78 -1.66 -17.80
CA GLY A 203 1.39 -0.37 -17.54
C GLY A 203 2.74 -0.49 -16.84
N ARG A 204 2.81 -1.29 -15.77
CA ARG A 204 4.05 -1.54 -15.02
C ARG A 204 5.10 -2.24 -15.87
N ARG A 205 4.73 -3.20 -16.73
CA ARG A 205 5.65 -3.85 -17.68
C ARG A 205 6.24 -2.87 -18.68
N ALA A 206 5.45 -1.92 -19.18
CA ALA A 206 5.95 -0.85 -20.03
C ALA A 206 6.95 0.05 -19.29
N GLU A 207 6.67 0.41 -18.03
CA GLU A 207 7.61 1.19 -17.19
C GLU A 207 8.91 0.42 -16.92
N ILE A 208 8.83 -0.89 -16.68
CA ILE A 208 10.01 -1.76 -16.54
C ILE A 208 10.86 -1.74 -17.81
N GLN A 209 10.23 -1.92 -18.99
CA GLN A 209 10.95 -1.93 -20.26
C GLN A 209 11.65 -0.59 -20.52
N GLN A 210 10.98 0.53 -20.27
CA GLN A 210 11.59 1.86 -20.39
C GLN A 210 12.81 2.03 -19.49
N LEU A 211 12.78 1.47 -18.28
CA LEU A 211 13.90 1.54 -17.36
C LEU A 211 15.08 0.64 -17.79
N LEU A 212 14.78 -0.54 -18.33
CA LEU A 212 15.78 -1.42 -18.95
C LEU A 212 16.47 -0.77 -20.15
N ASP A 213 15.72 -0.05 -20.98
CA ASP A 213 16.28 0.68 -22.13
C ASP A 213 17.24 1.79 -21.66
N LYS A 214 16.89 2.50 -20.58
CA LYS A 214 17.79 3.49 -19.94
C LYS A 214 19.05 2.84 -19.37
N ILE A 215 18.93 1.67 -18.74
CA ILE A 215 20.08 0.89 -18.27
C ILE A 215 21.01 0.52 -19.43
N ALA A 216 20.45 0.02 -20.54
CA ALA A 216 21.22 -0.33 -21.72
C ALA A 216 21.97 0.88 -22.29
N ALA A 217 21.33 2.05 -22.33
CA ALA A 217 21.96 3.29 -22.79
C ALA A 217 23.10 3.77 -21.86
N LYS A 218 23.05 3.49 -20.56
CA LYS A 218 24.10 3.86 -19.58
C LYS A 218 25.31 2.93 -19.57
N ARG A 219 25.21 1.75 -20.18
CA ARG A 219 26.29 0.76 -20.27
C ARG A 219 27.05 0.81 -21.61
N LYS A 220 26.59 1.63 -22.54
CA LYS A 220 27.29 1.95 -23.80
C LYS A 220 28.28 3.07 -23.55
#